data_AF-A0A5P2CL55-F1
#
_entry.id   AF-A0A5P2CL55-F1
#
_cell.length_a   1.000
_cell.length_b   1.000
_cell.length_c   1.000
_cell.angle_alpha   90.00
_cell.angle_beta   90.00
_cell.angle_gamma   90.00
#
_symmetry.space_group_name_H-M   'P 1'
#
loop_
_entity.id
_entity.type
_entity.pdbx_description
1 polymer ?
#
loop_
_entity_poly.entity_id
_entity_poly.type
_entity_poly.pdbx_seq_one_letter_code
_entity_poly.pdbx_strand_id
1 'polypeptide(L)'
;MVLVSTDEDKDRDPGPWEYRAREGIIRKMVPGDVIAAVPAATEAARTEGSRLQFDFFDDEAVLKMLRLRHIDETQLHNAGKRLAWPTALILFGTFAYWGAYAQYWESDRNKSLFYAGAGAVIACLVVFFVGTLIRQWGNRPRQKVRARAAAYRKIMHIAAENGGDVPAFYPHYGPYPFAANFHAEAEELELPDRNRF
;
A
#
# COMPACT_ATOMS: atom_id res chain seq x y z
N MET A 1 -10.38 18.64 -18.92
CA MET A 1 -11.54 17.71 -19.00
C MET A 1 -11.52 16.86 -17.75
N VAL A 2 -12.42 17.13 -16.80
CA VAL A 2 -12.51 16.41 -15.52
C VAL A 2 -13.29 15.12 -15.79
N LEU A 3 -12.62 13.97 -15.72
CA LEU A 3 -13.30 12.68 -15.72
C LEU A 3 -13.98 12.51 -14.37
N VAL A 4 -15.28 12.75 -14.34
CA VAL A 4 -16.17 12.33 -13.26
C VAL A 4 -16.12 10.80 -13.24
N SER A 5 -15.39 10.24 -12.29
CA SER A 5 -15.44 8.83 -11.93
C SER A 5 -16.84 8.54 -11.40
N THR A 6 -17.70 7.94 -12.22
CA THR A 6 -18.99 7.40 -11.78
C THR A 6 -18.73 6.21 -10.86
N ASP A 7 -19.54 6.05 -9.81
CA ASP A 7 -19.36 4.95 -8.84
C ASP A 7 -19.37 3.54 -9.47
N GLU A 8 -19.84 3.38 -10.70
CA GLU A 8 -19.74 2.14 -11.50
C GLU A 8 -18.30 1.65 -11.74
N ASP A 9 -17.30 2.55 -11.80
CA ASP A 9 -15.91 2.18 -12.05
C ASP A 9 -15.25 1.53 -10.81
N LYS A 10 -15.84 1.68 -9.61
CA LYS A 10 -15.29 1.10 -8.38
C LYS A 10 -15.57 -0.40 -8.27
N ASP A 11 -16.66 -0.90 -8.83
CA ASP A 11 -17.07 -2.30 -8.65
C ASP A 11 -16.75 -3.20 -9.85
N ARG A 12 -16.34 -2.63 -10.99
CA ARG A 12 -15.92 -3.44 -12.14
C ARG A 12 -14.51 -4.00 -11.98
N ASP A 13 -14.26 -5.14 -12.61
CA ASP A 13 -12.92 -5.69 -12.71
C ASP A 13 -12.09 -4.92 -13.77
N PRO A 14 -10.76 -4.75 -13.55
CA PRO A 14 -9.88 -4.19 -14.56
C PRO A 14 -9.84 -5.08 -15.81
N GLY A 15 -9.93 -4.46 -16.99
CA GLY A 15 -9.76 -5.14 -18.27
C GLY A 15 -8.32 -5.64 -18.53
N PRO A 16 -8.06 -6.26 -19.69
CA PRO A 16 -6.79 -6.90 -20.02
C PRO A 16 -5.56 -5.99 -19.94
N TRP A 17 -5.71 -4.70 -20.19
CA TRP A 17 -4.63 -3.71 -20.16
C TRP A 17 -4.79 -2.69 -19.04
N GLU A 18 -5.66 -3.00 -18.08
CA GLU A 18 -6.02 -2.11 -17.00
C GLU A 18 -5.60 -2.69 -15.65
N TYR A 19 -5.30 -1.78 -14.75
CA TYR A 19 -5.04 -2.07 -13.36
C TYR A 19 -5.80 -1.09 -12.48
N ARG A 20 -5.99 -1.49 -11.22
CA ARG A 20 -6.62 -0.64 -10.23
C ARG A 20 -5.55 0.19 -9.52
N ALA A 21 -5.60 1.50 -9.71
CA ALA A 21 -4.74 2.46 -9.07
C ALA A 21 -5.21 2.76 -7.63
N ARG A 22 -4.55 3.73 -6.99
CA ARG A 22 -4.94 4.27 -5.68
C ARG A 22 -6.41 4.72 -5.72
N GLU A 23 -7.11 4.59 -4.59
CA GLU A 23 -8.53 4.93 -4.43
C GLU A 23 -9.50 4.08 -5.26
N GLY A 24 -9.02 2.98 -5.86
CA GLY A 24 -9.85 2.06 -6.61
C GLY A 24 -10.11 2.49 -8.06
N ILE A 25 -9.48 3.56 -8.54
CA ILE A 25 -9.66 4.07 -9.90
C ILE A 25 -9.00 3.12 -10.91
N ILE A 26 -9.72 2.73 -11.96
CA ILE A 26 -9.16 1.88 -13.01
C ILE A 26 -8.41 2.74 -14.04
N ARG A 27 -7.20 2.30 -14.40
CA ARG A 27 -6.33 2.97 -15.34
C ARG A 27 -5.74 1.99 -16.33
N LYS A 28 -5.53 2.45 -17.56
CA LYS A 28 -4.71 1.75 -18.54
C LYS A 28 -3.24 1.82 -18.12
N MET A 29 -2.56 0.70 -18.25
CA MET A 29 -1.10 0.64 -18.15
C MET A 29 -0.48 1.42 -19.31
N VAL A 30 0.69 2.01 -19.08
CA VAL A 30 1.48 2.62 -20.15
C VAL A 30 2.37 1.53 -20.76
N PRO A 31 2.25 1.26 -22.07
CA PRO A 31 3.04 0.23 -22.74
C PRO A 31 4.55 0.50 -22.68
N GLY A 32 5.33 -0.57 -22.70
CA GLY A 32 6.79 -0.54 -22.75
C GLY A 32 7.33 0.24 -23.95
N ASP A 33 6.60 0.24 -25.07
CA ASP A 33 6.95 1.01 -26.27
C ASP A 33 7.03 2.52 -25.99
N VAL A 34 6.19 3.04 -25.09
CA VAL A 34 6.24 4.46 -24.68
C VAL A 34 7.50 4.77 -23.89
N ILE A 35 7.96 3.81 -23.06
CA ILE A 35 9.22 3.92 -22.33
C ILE A 35 10.41 3.82 -23.29
N ALA A 36 10.34 2.89 -24.26
CA ALA A 36 11.36 2.66 -25.26
C ALA A 36 11.54 3.86 -26.21
N ALA A 37 10.46 4.60 -26.48
CA ALA A 37 10.49 5.81 -27.31
C ALA A 37 11.26 6.98 -26.66
N VAL A 38 11.47 6.95 -25.34
CA VAL A 38 12.16 8.02 -24.59
C VAL A 38 13.54 7.52 -24.13
N PRO A 39 14.66 8.04 -24.67
CA PRO A 39 16.00 7.56 -24.33
C PRO A 39 16.33 7.60 -22.84
N ALA A 40 15.97 8.71 -22.15
CA ALA A 40 16.19 8.85 -20.71
C ALA A 40 15.40 7.83 -19.88
N ALA A 41 14.16 7.53 -20.28
CA ALA A 41 13.33 6.54 -19.61
C ALA A 41 13.83 5.12 -19.89
N THR A 42 14.32 4.86 -21.11
CA THR A 42 14.93 3.58 -21.50
C THR A 42 16.17 3.27 -20.66
N GLU A 43 17.06 4.25 -20.48
CA GLU A 43 18.25 4.09 -19.66
C GLU A 43 17.90 3.83 -18.18
N ALA A 44 16.94 4.59 -17.65
CA ALA A 44 16.42 4.38 -16.30
C ALA A 44 15.80 2.98 -16.13
N ALA A 45 15.01 2.53 -17.11
CA ALA A 45 14.39 1.22 -17.13
C ALA A 45 15.42 0.09 -17.13
N ARG A 46 16.49 0.19 -17.93
CA ARG A 46 17.58 -0.80 -17.94
C ARG A 46 18.36 -0.82 -16.63
N THR A 47 18.66 0.35 -16.08
CA THR A 47 19.43 0.49 -14.84
C THR A 47 18.64 -0.10 -13.65
N GLU A 48 17.38 0.32 -13.49
CA GLU A 48 16.53 -0.21 -12.42
C GLU A 48 16.15 -1.68 -12.68
N GLY A 49 15.97 -2.08 -13.94
CA GLY A 49 15.63 -3.45 -14.31
C GLY A 49 16.74 -4.44 -13.98
N SER A 50 18.00 -4.06 -14.20
CA SER A 50 19.17 -4.82 -13.74
C SER A 50 19.22 -4.92 -12.21
N ARG A 51 19.01 -3.78 -11.51
CA ARG A 51 19.02 -3.74 -10.04
C ARG A 51 17.91 -4.59 -9.41
N LEU A 52 16.74 -4.66 -10.04
CA LEU A 52 15.53 -5.27 -9.50
C LEU A 52 15.17 -6.61 -10.16
N GLN A 53 16.03 -7.10 -11.06
CA GLN A 53 15.84 -8.32 -11.85
C GLN A 53 14.43 -8.35 -12.45
N PHE A 54 14.08 -7.32 -13.19
CA PHE A 54 12.74 -7.12 -13.73
C PHE A 54 12.80 -6.40 -15.07
N ASP A 55 12.08 -6.91 -16.06
CA ASP A 55 11.96 -6.26 -17.35
C ASP A 55 10.79 -5.27 -17.32
N PHE A 56 11.09 -3.98 -17.47
CA PHE A 56 10.08 -2.92 -17.53
C PHE A 56 9.52 -2.69 -18.93
N PHE A 57 10.06 -3.38 -19.95
CA PHE A 57 9.52 -3.39 -21.31
C PHE A 57 8.55 -4.56 -21.54
N ASP A 58 8.53 -5.55 -20.65
CA ASP A 58 7.53 -6.62 -20.65
C ASP A 58 6.21 -6.13 -20.04
N ASP A 59 5.28 -5.80 -20.93
CA ASP A 59 3.96 -5.31 -20.59
C ASP A 59 3.15 -6.27 -19.70
N GLU A 60 3.27 -7.59 -19.90
CA GLU A 60 2.55 -8.57 -19.09
C GLU A 60 3.11 -8.62 -17.66
N ALA A 61 4.44 -8.62 -17.54
CA ALA A 61 5.12 -8.58 -16.25
C ALA A 61 4.79 -7.29 -15.48
N VAL A 62 4.83 -6.13 -16.14
CA VAL A 62 4.49 -4.83 -15.55
C VAL A 62 3.03 -4.83 -15.10
N LEU A 63 2.11 -5.32 -15.92
CA LEU A 63 0.69 -5.38 -15.56
C LEU A 63 0.45 -6.30 -14.34
N LYS A 64 1.06 -7.49 -14.33
CA LYS A 64 1.01 -8.43 -13.20
C LYS A 64 1.50 -7.75 -11.92
N MET A 65 2.64 -7.07 -11.99
CA MET A 65 3.20 -6.32 -10.87
C MET A 65 2.23 -5.24 -10.37
N LEU A 66 1.64 -4.44 -11.26
CA LEU A 66 0.70 -3.37 -10.88
C LEU A 66 -0.55 -3.92 -10.20
N ARG A 67 -1.08 -5.07 -10.66
CA ARG A 67 -2.21 -5.75 -10.04
C ARG A 67 -1.87 -6.32 -8.66
N LEU A 68 -0.72 -7.00 -8.52
CA LEU A 68 -0.23 -7.50 -7.23
C LEU A 68 -0.06 -6.39 -6.21
N ARG A 69 0.46 -5.25 -6.67
CA ARG A 69 0.64 -4.06 -5.84
C ARG A 69 -0.69 -3.52 -5.31
N HIS A 70 -1.74 -3.48 -6.14
CA HIS A 70 -3.07 -3.09 -5.68
C HIS A 70 -3.62 -4.03 -4.60
N ILE A 71 -3.42 -5.34 -4.78
CA ILE A 71 -3.82 -6.35 -3.78
C ILE A 71 -3.08 -6.11 -2.46
N ASP A 72 -1.78 -5.84 -2.52
CA ASP A 72 -0.98 -5.54 -1.34
C ASP A 72 -1.46 -4.26 -0.62
N GLU A 73 -1.75 -3.19 -1.37
CA GLU A 73 -2.29 -1.94 -0.80
C GLU A 73 -3.63 -2.16 -0.12
N THR A 74 -4.55 -2.89 -0.76
CA THR A 74 -5.86 -3.23 -0.19
C THR A 74 -5.72 -4.07 1.08
N GLN A 75 -4.81 -5.05 1.09
CA GLN A 75 -4.56 -5.85 2.29
C GLN A 75 -3.93 -5.02 3.42
N LEU A 76 -3.05 -4.07 3.10
CA LEU A 76 -2.46 -3.17 4.09
C LEU A 76 -3.51 -2.26 4.71
N HIS A 77 -4.37 -1.68 3.89
CA HIS A 77 -5.49 -0.86 4.33
C HIS A 77 -6.47 -1.64 5.21
N ASN A 78 -6.84 -2.86 4.78
CA ASN A 78 -7.75 -3.73 5.50
C ASN A 78 -7.17 -4.18 6.85
N ALA A 79 -5.89 -4.50 6.90
CA ALA A 79 -5.21 -4.85 8.15
C ALA A 79 -5.17 -3.66 9.12
N GLY A 80 -4.84 -2.46 8.62
CA GLY A 80 -4.89 -1.23 9.39
C GLY A 80 -6.28 -0.95 9.97
N LYS A 81 -7.34 -1.04 9.15
CA LYS A 81 -8.73 -0.87 9.60
C LYS A 81 -9.16 -1.89 10.64
N ARG A 82 -8.86 -3.18 10.41
CA ARG A 82 -9.23 -4.29 11.31
C ARG A 82 -8.63 -4.11 12.70
N LEU A 83 -7.46 -3.51 12.81
CA LEU A 83 -6.82 -3.26 14.10
C LEU A 83 -7.22 -1.91 14.69
N ALA A 84 -7.34 -0.87 13.87
CA ALA A 84 -7.64 0.49 14.32
C ALA A 84 -9.05 0.63 14.90
N TRP A 85 -10.08 0.04 14.26
CA TRP A 85 -11.47 0.21 14.71
C TRP A 85 -11.76 -0.41 16.08
N PRO A 86 -11.44 -1.70 16.35
CA PRO A 86 -11.62 -2.27 17.68
C PRO A 86 -10.80 -1.54 18.74
N THR A 87 -9.55 -1.18 18.41
CA THR A 87 -8.66 -0.42 19.31
C THR A 87 -9.30 0.93 19.67
N ALA A 88 -9.80 1.68 18.69
CA ALA A 88 -10.45 2.97 18.92
C ALA A 88 -11.70 2.83 19.80
N LEU A 89 -12.52 1.80 19.58
CA LEU A 89 -13.70 1.53 20.41
C LEU A 89 -13.34 1.17 21.85
N ILE A 90 -12.33 0.31 22.05
CA ILE A 90 -11.85 -0.07 23.38
C ILE A 90 -11.28 1.15 24.11
N LEU A 91 -10.47 1.96 23.43
CA LEU A 91 -9.90 3.18 24.01
C LEU A 91 -11.00 4.19 24.35
N PHE A 92 -11.96 4.40 23.45
CA PHE A 92 -13.08 5.30 23.69
C PHE A 92 -13.91 4.86 24.90
N GLY A 93 -14.31 3.59 24.98
CA GLY A 93 -15.08 3.08 26.13
C GLY A 93 -14.29 3.13 27.44
N THR A 94 -13.00 2.80 27.41
CA THR A 94 -12.13 2.80 28.60
C THR A 94 -11.88 4.21 29.11
N PHE A 95 -11.65 5.19 28.23
CA PHE A 95 -11.28 6.55 28.65
C PHE A 95 -12.47 7.50 28.76
N ALA A 96 -13.35 7.54 27.76
CA ALA A 96 -14.43 8.51 27.73
C ALA A 96 -15.50 8.18 28.78
N TYR A 97 -15.82 6.90 28.95
CA TYR A 97 -16.83 6.48 29.94
C TYR A 97 -16.18 6.17 31.30
N TRP A 98 -15.29 5.19 31.36
CA TRP A 98 -14.73 4.74 32.64
C TRP A 98 -13.72 5.70 33.26
N GLY A 99 -12.89 6.36 32.45
CA GLY A 99 -11.96 7.38 32.93
C GLY A 99 -12.67 8.59 33.54
N ALA A 100 -13.74 9.08 32.89
CA ALA A 100 -14.58 10.15 33.44
C ALA A 100 -15.30 9.70 34.73
N TYR A 101 -15.85 8.47 34.73
CA TYR A 101 -16.51 7.91 35.91
C TYR A 101 -15.55 7.70 37.10
N ALA A 102 -14.31 7.28 36.83
CA ALA A 102 -13.30 7.03 37.86
C ALA A 102 -12.91 8.28 38.65
N GLN A 103 -13.09 9.48 38.09
CA GLN A 103 -12.83 10.74 38.83
C GLN A 103 -13.72 10.87 40.07
N TYR A 104 -14.92 10.30 40.04
CA TYR A 104 -15.90 10.34 41.13
C TYR A 104 -15.69 9.26 42.19
N TRP A 105 -14.68 8.39 42.05
CA TRP A 105 -14.40 7.37 43.06
C TRP A 105 -13.81 8.02 44.33
N GLU A 106 -14.18 7.51 45.51
CA GLU A 106 -13.67 8.04 46.78
C GLU A 106 -12.23 7.59 47.08
N SER A 107 -11.84 6.41 46.57
CA SER A 107 -10.53 5.83 46.83
C SER A 107 -9.50 6.22 45.75
N ASP A 108 -8.50 7.00 46.14
CA ASP A 108 -7.37 7.35 45.27
C ASP A 108 -6.57 6.12 44.83
N ARG A 109 -6.48 5.10 45.70
CA ARG A 109 -5.85 3.82 45.35
C ARG A 109 -6.55 3.14 44.17
N ASN A 110 -7.89 3.14 44.17
CA ASN A 110 -8.65 2.54 43.08
C ASN A 110 -8.53 3.34 41.78
N LYS A 111 -8.47 4.67 41.85
CA LYS A 111 -8.18 5.54 40.70
C LYS A 111 -6.83 5.21 40.09
N SER A 112 -5.78 5.16 40.90
CA SER A 112 -4.42 4.86 40.43
C SER A 112 -4.33 3.47 39.79
N LEU A 113 -4.97 2.45 40.39
CA LEU A 113 -5.02 1.10 39.81
C LEU A 113 -5.75 1.07 38.47
N PHE A 114 -6.87 1.80 38.34
CA PHE A 114 -7.59 1.90 37.08
C PHE A 114 -6.72 2.53 35.97
N TYR A 115 -6.12 3.69 36.24
CA TYR A 115 -5.27 4.38 35.24
C TYR A 115 -4.02 3.56 34.89
N ALA A 116 -3.42 2.86 35.86
CA ALA A 116 -2.30 1.96 35.60
C ALA A 116 -2.72 0.78 34.70
N GLY A 117 -3.88 0.17 34.98
CA GLY A 117 -4.44 -0.90 34.15
C GLY A 117 -4.77 -0.43 32.74
N ALA A 118 -5.45 0.71 32.60
CA ALA A 118 -5.77 1.30 31.30
C ALA A 118 -4.50 1.66 30.49
N GLY A 119 -3.48 2.20 31.17
CA GLY A 119 -2.17 2.46 30.58
C GLY A 119 -1.48 1.18 30.09
N ALA A 120 -1.52 0.10 30.87
CA ALA A 120 -0.99 -1.19 30.45
C ALA A 120 -1.72 -1.76 29.22
N VAL A 121 -3.05 -1.64 29.17
CA VAL A 121 -3.84 -2.04 28.00
C VAL A 121 -3.45 -1.24 26.75
N ILE A 122 -3.29 0.08 26.87
CA ILE A 122 -2.78 0.92 25.75
C ILE A 122 -1.41 0.42 25.30
N ALA A 123 -0.49 0.21 26.24
CA ALA A 123 0.86 -0.23 25.91
C ALA A 123 0.84 -1.56 25.14
N CYS A 124 0.02 -2.53 25.57
CA CYS A 124 -0.18 -3.78 24.85
C CYS A 124 -0.74 -3.54 23.45
N LEU A 125 -1.78 -2.71 23.30
CA LEU A 125 -2.38 -2.40 22.00
C LEU A 125 -1.38 -1.77 21.03
N VAL A 126 -0.54 -0.84 21.52
CA VAL A 126 0.54 -0.22 20.73
C VAL A 126 1.57 -1.26 20.32
N VAL A 127 2.00 -2.13 21.23
CA VAL A 127 2.97 -3.20 20.92
C VAL A 127 2.41 -4.16 19.86
N PHE A 128 1.16 -4.58 19.99
CA PHE A 128 0.51 -5.43 18.98
C PHE A 128 0.38 -4.70 17.64
N PHE A 129 -0.02 -3.43 17.65
CA PHE A 129 -0.11 -2.60 16.44
C PHE A 129 1.24 -2.49 15.72
N VAL A 130 2.30 -2.11 16.43
CA VAL A 130 3.65 -2.03 15.85
C VAL A 130 4.12 -3.40 15.36
N GLY A 131 3.91 -4.47 16.12
CA GLY A 131 4.27 -5.83 15.71
C GLY A 131 3.57 -6.27 14.42
N THR A 132 2.29 -5.96 14.26
CA THR A 132 1.55 -6.26 13.02
C THR A 132 2.05 -5.45 11.83
N LEU A 133 2.35 -4.16 12.01
CA LEU A 133 2.94 -3.33 10.96
C LEU A 133 4.31 -3.87 10.52
N ILE A 134 5.20 -4.19 11.47
CA ILE A 134 6.51 -4.77 11.16
C ILE A 134 6.36 -6.06 10.34
N ARG A 135 5.47 -6.96 10.76
CA ARG A 135 5.25 -8.22 10.04
C ARG A 135 4.72 -7.99 8.61
N GLN A 136 3.79 -7.06 8.44
CA GLN A 136 3.17 -6.79 7.14
C GLN A 136 4.07 -5.97 6.21
N TRP A 137 4.88 -5.08 6.77
CA TRP A 137 5.84 -4.28 6.03
C TRP A 137 7.09 -5.09 5.70
N GLY A 138 7.52 -5.99 6.58
CA GLY A 138 8.70 -6.86 6.48
C GLY A 138 8.57 -8.06 5.56
N ASN A 139 7.41 -8.28 4.93
CA ASN A 139 7.19 -9.40 4.03
C ASN A 139 8.00 -9.21 2.73
N ARG A 140 9.10 -9.98 2.59
CA ARG A 140 10.07 -9.83 1.50
C ARG A 140 9.48 -9.94 0.08
N PRO A 141 8.62 -10.94 -0.24
CA PRO A 141 7.93 -10.99 -1.54
C PRO A 141 7.15 -9.71 -1.87
N ARG A 142 6.44 -9.14 -0.88
CA ARG A 142 5.71 -7.87 -1.08
C ARG A 142 6.65 -6.69 -1.24
N GLN A 143 7.76 -6.65 -0.50
CA GLN A 143 8.78 -5.61 -0.66
C GLN A 143 9.42 -5.63 -2.06
N LYS A 144 9.61 -6.83 -2.64
CA LYS A 144 10.07 -7.00 -4.03
C LYS A 144 9.11 -6.35 -5.03
N VAL A 145 7.80 -6.59 -4.89
CA VAL A 145 6.76 -5.94 -5.71
C VAL A 145 6.75 -4.42 -5.50
N ARG A 146 6.84 -3.96 -4.25
CA ARG A 146 6.87 -2.52 -3.92
C ARG A 146 8.08 -1.82 -4.52
N ALA A 147 9.25 -2.46 -4.49
CA ALA A 147 10.48 -1.94 -5.07
C ALA A 147 10.38 -1.79 -6.60
N ARG A 148 9.88 -2.82 -7.30
CA ARG A 148 9.62 -2.78 -8.75
C ARG A 148 8.59 -1.71 -9.10
N ALA A 149 7.49 -1.60 -8.35
CA ALA A 149 6.46 -0.59 -8.59
C ALA A 149 6.94 0.85 -8.30
N ALA A 150 7.86 1.04 -7.36
CA ALA A 150 8.48 2.33 -7.09
C ALA A 150 9.44 2.75 -8.21
N ALA A 151 10.24 1.81 -8.74
CA ALA A 151 11.10 2.05 -9.89
C ALA A 151 10.30 2.35 -11.16
N TYR A 152 9.23 1.59 -11.44
CA TYR A 152 8.34 1.86 -12.57
C TYR A 152 7.76 3.28 -12.51
N ARG A 153 7.33 3.74 -11.33
CA ARG A 153 6.89 5.13 -11.15
C ARG A 153 7.98 6.15 -11.50
N LYS A 154 9.21 5.92 -11.04
CA LYS A 154 10.35 6.80 -11.35
C LYS A 154 10.59 6.87 -12.86
N ILE A 155 10.57 5.72 -13.54
CA ILE A 155 10.70 5.62 -14.99
C ILE A 155 9.57 6.38 -15.70
N MET A 156 8.32 6.22 -15.24
CA MET A 156 7.18 6.93 -15.82
C MET A 156 7.26 8.45 -15.66
N HIS A 157 7.76 8.93 -14.53
CA HIS A 157 8.01 10.36 -14.33
C HIS A 157 9.08 10.88 -15.27
N ILE A 158 10.19 10.15 -15.44
CA ILE A 158 11.23 10.50 -16.41
C ILE A 158 10.67 10.52 -17.83
N ALA A 159 9.85 9.53 -18.21
CA ALA A 159 9.20 9.50 -19.51
C ALA A 159 8.30 10.72 -19.73
N ALA A 160 7.47 11.07 -18.74
CA ALA A 160 6.58 12.24 -18.80
C ALA A 160 7.36 13.57 -18.92
N GLU A 161 8.42 13.75 -18.12
CA GLU A 161 9.28 14.95 -18.14
C GLU A 161 10.02 15.13 -19.48
N ASN A 162 10.25 14.04 -20.21
CA ASN A 162 10.96 14.04 -21.50
C ASN A 162 10.01 13.92 -22.70
N GLY A 163 8.73 14.22 -22.54
CA GLY A 163 7.76 14.31 -23.64
C GLY A 163 7.16 12.98 -24.11
N GLY A 164 7.29 11.90 -23.33
CA GLY A 164 6.60 10.65 -23.58
C GLY A 164 5.08 10.78 -23.42
N ASP A 165 4.32 9.96 -24.14
CA ASP A 165 2.86 9.89 -24.05
C ASP A 165 2.40 9.21 -22.75
N VAL A 166 2.60 9.93 -21.64
CA VAL A 166 2.27 9.50 -20.29
C VAL A 166 1.11 10.35 -19.80
N PRO A 167 0.05 9.75 -19.23
CA PRO A 167 -1.05 10.51 -18.65
C PRO A 167 -0.54 11.52 -17.61
N ALA A 168 -0.95 12.79 -17.73
CA ALA A 168 -0.50 13.91 -16.88
C ALA A 168 -0.71 13.69 -15.37
N PHE A 169 -1.64 12.79 -15.00
CA PHE A 169 -1.82 12.32 -13.64
C PHE A 169 -1.54 10.82 -13.58
N TYR A 170 -0.27 10.46 -13.54
CA TYR A 170 0.12 9.11 -13.20
C TYR A 170 -0.11 8.89 -11.70
N PRO A 171 -0.81 7.82 -11.27
CA PRO A 171 -1.28 7.72 -9.90
C PRO A 171 -0.18 7.95 -8.88
N HIS A 172 -0.42 8.89 -7.95
CA HIS A 172 0.46 9.14 -6.83
C HIS A 172 0.29 8.01 -5.82
N TYR A 173 1.01 6.93 -6.04
CA TYR A 173 1.08 5.85 -5.07
C TYR A 173 1.73 6.40 -3.79
N GLY A 174 1.14 6.10 -2.63
CA GLY A 174 1.55 6.68 -1.35
C GLY A 174 3.07 6.57 -1.08
N PRO A 175 3.60 7.37 -0.15
CA PRO A 175 5.02 7.30 0.21
C PRO A 175 5.33 5.90 0.72
N TYR A 176 6.13 5.14 -0.03
CA TYR A 176 6.68 3.84 0.39
C TYR A 176 8.19 3.91 0.71
N PRO A 177 8.74 4.97 1.37
CA PRO A 177 10.18 5.04 1.59
C PRO A 177 10.70 3.94 2.52
N PHE A 178 9.86 3.31 3.35
CA PHE A 178 10.29 2.32 4.35
C PHE A 178 10.01 0.86 3.97
N ALA A 179 9.41 0.58 2.81
CA ALA A 179 8.85 -0.74 2.49
C ALA A 179 9.28 -1.31 1.12
N ALA A 180 10.25 -0.68 0.45
CA ALA A 180 10.72 -1.03 -0.88
C ALA A 180 12.16 -1.60 -0.88
N ASN A 181 12.56 -2.29 0.19
CA ASN A 181 13.84 -3.01 0.22
C ASN A 181 13.75 -4.19 -0.74
N PHE A 182 14.61 -4.19 -1.76
CA PHE A 182 14.62 -5.27 -2.73
C PHE A 182 15.33 -6.49 -2.16
N HIS A 183 14.66 -7.64 -2.22
CA HIS A 183 15.18 -8.95 -1.81
C HIS A 183 15.15 -9.87 -3.03
N ALA A 184 16.30 -10.06 -3.67
CA ALA A 184 16.40 -10.84 -4.91
C ALA A 184 15.94 -12.29 -4.68
N GLU A 185 16.33 -12.86 -3.54
CA GLU A 185 16.06 -14.22 -3.10
C GLU A 185 14.59 -14.47 -2.70
N ALA A 186 13.78 -13.41 -2.59
CA ALA A 186 12.39 -13.57 -2.23
C ALA A 186 11.58 -14.20 -3.38
N GLU A 187 10.70 -15.11 -3.00
CA GLU A 187 9.72 -15.75 -3.89
C GLU A 187 8.90 -14.72 -4.67
N GLU A 188 8.57 -15.04 -5.91
CA GLU A 188 7.71 -14.20 -6.73
C GLU A 188 6.24 -14.45 -6.40
N LEU A 189 5.52 -13.36 -6.12
CA LEU A 189 4.09 -13.46 -5.87
C LEU A 189 3.34 -13.76 -7.16
N GLU A 190 2.41 -14.70 -7.07
CA GLU A 190 1.44 -14.97 -8.12
C GLU A 190 0.14 -14.22 -7.85
N LEU A 191 -0.57 -13.88 -8.94
CA LEU A 191 -1.92 -13.36 -8.78
C LEU A 191 -2.78 -14.48 -8.18
N PRO A 192 -3.60 -14.19 -7.17
CA PRO A 192 -4.50 -15.20 -6.65
C PRO A 192 -5.42 -15.70 -7.76
N ASP A 193 -5.58 -17.02 -7.85
CA ASP A 193 -6.57 -17.63 -8.75
C ASP A 193 -7.94 -17.00 -8.47
N ARG A 194 -8.64 -16.59 -9.53
CA ARG A 194 -9.98 -15.98 -9.47
C ARG A 194 -11.01 -16.81 -8.70
N ASN A 195 -10.73 -18.10 -8.45
CA ASN A 195 -11.60 -19.03 -7.73
C ASN A 195 -11.26 -19.22 -6.24
N ARG A 196 -10.38 -18.40 -5.64
CA ARG A 196 -10.07 -18.46 -4.20
C ARG A 196 -10.43 -17.16 -3.48
N PHE A 197 -11.72 -16.86 -3.43
CA PHE A 197 -12.37 -16.13 -2.34
C PHE A 197 -13.74 -16.74 -2.08
#